data_AF-A0A0Q5QT43-F1
#
_entry.id   AF-A0A0Q5QT43-F1
#
_cell.length_a   1.000
_cell.length_b   1.000
_cell.length_c   1.000
_cell.angle_alpha   90.00
_cell.angle_beta   90.00
_cell.angle_gamma   90.00
#
_symmetry.space_group_name_H-M   'P 1'
#
loop_
_entity.id
_entity.type
_entity.pdbx_description
1 polymer ?
#
loop_
_entity_poly.entity_id
_entity_poly.type
_entity_poly.pdbx_seq_one_letter_code
_entity_poly.pdbx_strand_id
1 'polypeptide(L)'
;MKKLLTVLVLLLAPVLIVSGCKSSSDSASSSAAPTSAAVSGSADAGSTDCPTSNTTSFAKTKFVLHSGLAFGAFHRYLYKPYKAGTFKKGADGRITATVKGGVAALFIKREVRLASEDVKANPTLCKAIAAPLAKVGDTVEAAFDKLKGGDASGVDAVNSSISSISSSSSKNGVDITEDDNPNIGG
;
A
#
# COMPACT_ATOMS: atom_id res chain seq x y z
N MET A 1 30.77 16.28 -25.64
CA MET A 1 29.54 15.97 -24.87
C MET A 1 28.24 16.12 -25.68
N LYS A 2 28.25 15.87 -26.99
CA LYS A 2 27.04 15.90 -27.86
C LYS A 2 26.82 14.60 -28.65
N LYS A 3 27.69 13.61 -28.44
CA LYS A 3 27.59 12.26 -29.04
C LYS A 3 27.06 11.19 -28.08
N LEU A 4 26.93 11.52 -26.79
CA LEU A 4 26.31 10.64 -25.79
C LEU A 4 24.78 10.81 -25.71
N LEU A 5 24.25 11.91 -26.25
CA LEU A 5 22.82 12.20 -26.28
C LEU A 5 22.09 11.48 -27.43
N THR A 6 22.82 11.02 -28.46
CA THR A 6 22.24 10.34 -29.63
C THR A 6 22.02 8.84 -29.40
N VAL A 7 22.66 8.26 -28.37
CA VAL A 7 22.49 6.83 -28.02
C VAL A 7 21.26 6.61 -27.13
N LEU A 8 20.83 7.62 -26.37
CA LEU A 8 19.67 7.52 -25.46
C LEU A 8 18.31 7.59 -26.18
N VAL A 9 18.27 8.12 -27.42
CA VAL A 9 17.02 8.29 -28.20
C VAL A 9 16.71 7.07 -29.08
N LEU A 10 17.63 6.10 -29.19
CA LEU A 10 17.49 4.92 -30.05
C LEU A 10 17.11 3.63 -29.31
N LEU A 11 16.76 3.74 -28.02
CA LEU A 11 16.23 2.65 -27.19
C LEU A 11 14.77 2.87 -26.77
N LEU A 12 14.09 3.80 -27.46
CA LEU A 12 12.66 4.07 -27.32
C LEU A 12 11.88 3.34 -28.45
N ALA A 13 11.18 2.27 -28.04
CA ALA A 13 10.20 1.46 -28.79
C ALA A 13 10.76 0.46 -29.83
N PRO A 14 10.18 -0.75 -30.01
CA PRO A 14 8.77 -1.09 -29.74
C PRO A 14 8.49 -2.50 -29.12
N VAL A 15 7.50 -2.61 -28.24
CA VAL A 15 6.57 -3.78 -28.22
C VAL A 15 5.18 -3.28 -27.85
N LEU A 16 4.48 -2.75 -28.85
CA LEU A 16 3.03 -2.87 -28.95
C LEU A 16 2.79 -4.23 -29.60
N ILE A 17 1.96 -5.09 -28.98
CA ILE A 17 0.98 -6.02 -29.60
C ILE A 17 0.37 -6.80 -28.43
N VAL A 18 -0.86 -6.44 -28.03
CA VAL A 18 -1.87 -7.47 -27.76
C VAL A 18 -3.20 -6.98 -28.30
N SER A 19 -3.82 -7.90 -29.02
CA SER A 19 -4.95 -7.75 -29.92
C SER A 19 -6.26 -8.09 -29.22
N GLY A 20 -7.38 -7.54 -29.72
CA GLY A 20 -8.75 -8.06 -29.52
C GLY A 20 -9.50 -7.53 -28.28
N CYS A 21 -10.75 -7.07 -28.32
CA CYS A 21 -11.78 -7.10 -29.36
C CYS A 21 -12.63 -5.82 -29.30
N LYS A 22 -12.89 -5.23 -30.46
CA LYS A 22 -13.97 -4.29 -30.73
C LYS A 22 -14.89 -4.96 -31.75
N SER A 23 -16.12 -5.25 -31.33
CA SER A 23 -17.28 -5.58 -32.17
C SER A 23 -18.44 -4.74 -31.62
N SER A 24 -18.93 -3.75 -32.35
CA SER A 24 -20.15 -3.78 -33.20
C SER A 24 -21.35 -3.29 -32.38
N SER A 25 -21.90 -2.11 -32.69
CA SER A 25 -23.06 -1.87 -33.58
C SER A 25 -24.40 -1.87 -32.83
N ASP A 26 -25.28 -0.96 -33.26
CA ASP A 26 -26.58 -0.57 -32.74
C ASP A 26 -27.63 -1.68 -32.47
N SER A 27 -28.60 -1.29 -31.62
CA SER A 27 -30.00 -1.72 -31.53
C SER A 27 -30.34 -3.12 -30.96
N ALA A 28 -31.09 -3.14 -29.85
CA ALA A 28 -32.47 -3.64 -29.80
C ALA A 28 -32.96 -3.82 -28.35
N SER A 29 -34.10 -3.20 -28.07
CA SER A 29 -34.96 -3.50 -26.92
C SER A 29 -35.34 -4.99 -26.89
N SER A 30 -35.36 -5.59 -25.69
CA SER A 30 -36.52 -6.33 -25.15
C SER A 30 -36.19 -7.01 -23.81
N SER A 31 -36.84 -6.50 -22.77
CA SER A 31 -37.54 -7.24 -21.71
C SER A 31 -36.90 -8.52 -21.13
N ALA A 32 -36.35 -8.39 -19.91
CA ALA A 32 -36.43 -9.43 -18.90
C ALA A 32 -36.42 -8.79 -17.49
N ALA A 33 -37.40 -9.20 -16.69
CA ALA A 33 -37.75 -8.93 -15.29
C ALA A 33 -36.78 -8.10 -14.39
N PRO A 34 -37.30 -7.23 -13.50
CA PRO A 34 -36.51 -6.70 -12.40
C PRO A 34 -36.28 -7.82 -11.37
N THR A 35 -35.20 -8.57 -11.51
CA THR A 35 -34.63 -9.28 -10.36
C THR A 35 -34.00 -8.23 -9.47
N SER A 36 -34.72 -7.89 -8.40
CA SER A 36 -34.22 -7.17 -7.24
C SER A 36 -32.90 -7.82 -6.78
N ALA A 37 -31.78 -7.31 -7.25
CA ALA A 37 -30.50 -7.54 -6.61
C ALA A 37 -30.51 -6.70 -5.34
N ALA A 38 -30.81 -7.36 -4.22
CA ALA A 38 -30.73 -6.79 -2.90
C ALA A 38 -29.38 -6.08 -2.75
N VAL A 39 -29.46 -4.76 -2.60
CA VAL A 39 -28.41 -3.95 -1.98
C VAL A 39 -28.32 -4.37 -0.52
N SER A 40 -27.57 -5.44 -0.25
CA SER A 40 -27.13 -5.73 1.11
C SER A 40 -25.97 -4.81 1.45
N GLY A 41 -26.31 -3.56 1.74
CA GLY A 41 -25.56 -2.78 2.69
C GLY A 41 -25.74 -3.42 4.06
N SER A 42 -24.71 -4.13 4.51
CA SER A 42 -24.52 -4.45 5.92
C SER A 42 -23.12 -4.02 6.30
N ALA A 43 -23.05 -2.82 6.85
CA ALA A 43 -22.02 -2.49 7.82
C ALA A 43 -22.30 -3.37 9.05
N ASP A 44 -21.60 -4.50 9.14
CA ASP A 44 -21.60 -5.34 10.34
C ASP A 44 -20.17 -5.41 10.88
N ALA A 45 -19.98 -4.78 12.03
CA ALA A 45 -18.78 -4.88 12.82
C ALA A 45 -18.78 -6.26 13.51
N GLY A 46 -18.33 -7.30 12.82
CA GLY A 46 -18.14 -8.59 13.48
C GLY A 46 -18.38 -9.85 12.66
N SER A 47 -18.03 -9.89 11.37
CA SER A 47 -17.76 -11.15 10.66
C SER A 47 -16.91 -10.85 9.44
N THR A 48 -15.59 -10.97 9.57
CA THR A 48 -14.75 -11.04 8.37
C THR A 48 -15.02 -12.39 7.74
N ASP A 49 -15.67 -12.44 6.59
CA ASP A 49 -15.80 -13.65 5.77
C ASP A 49 -14.41 -14.09 5.31
N CYS A 50 -13.69 -14.73 6.23
CA CYS A 50 -12.36 -15.23 6.01
C CYS A 50 -12.48 -16.53 5.22
N PRO A 51 -11.73 -16.66 4.11
CA PRO A 51 -11.84 -17.84 3.28
C PRO A 51 -11.38 -19.07 4.07
N THR A 52 -11.98 -20.23 3.83
CA THR A 52 -11.60 -21.49 4.50
C THR A 52 -10.26 -22.04 4.00
N SER A 53 -9.83 -21.62 2.81
CA SER A 53 -8.53 -21.97 2.20
C SER A 53 -7.89 -20.75 1.55
N ASN A 54 -6.60 -20.85 1.20
CA ASN A 54 -5.91 -19.77 0.47
C ASN A 54 -6.59 -19.52 -0.87
N THR A 55 -7.02 -18.29 -1.13
CA THR A 55 -7.57 -17.90 -2.44
C THR A 55 -6.47 -17.41 -3.38
N THR A 56 -5.29 -17.09 -2.85
CA THR A 56 -4.11 -16.65 -3.61
C THR A 56 -2.87 -17.44 -3.17
N SER A 57 -2.09 -17.91 -4.14
CA SER A 57 -0.80 -18.54 -3.86
C SER A 57 0.15 -17.55 -3.19
N PHE A 58 0.85 -17.99 -2.14
CA PHE A 58 1.84 -17.18 -1.41
C PHE A 58 1.27 -15.91 -0.76
N ALA A 59 -0.01 -15.86 -0.41
CA ALA A 59 -0.62 -14.72 0.28
C ALA A 59 0.18 -14.29 1.53
N LYS A 60 0.71 -15.24 2.31
CA LYS A 60 1.60 -14.93 3.45
C LYS A 60 2.89 -14.23 3.02
N THR A 61 3.56 -14.74 2.00
CA THR A 61 4.81 -14.16 1.48
C THR A 61 4.58 -12.80 0.87
N LYS A 62 3.48 -12.63 0.12
CA LYS A 62 3.09 -11.34 -0.45
C LYS A 62 2.75 -10.33 0.64
N PHE A 63 2.01 -10.74 1.66
CA PHE A 63 1.75 -9.89 2.82
C PHE A 63 3.05 -9.43 3.49
N VAL A 64 4.01 -10.34 3.72
CA VAL A 64 5.33 -9.99 4.28
C VAL A 64 6.07 -9.03 3.36
N LEU A 65 6.10 -9.31 2.06
CA LEU A 65 6.78 -8.49 1.07
C LEU A 65 6.20 -7.07 1.03
N HIS A 66 4.88 -6.95 0.89
CA HIS A 66 4.20 -5.67 0.84
C HIS A 66 4.31 -4.92 2.18
N SER A 67 4.13 -5.61 3.30
CA SER A 67 4.29 -4.97 4.62
C SER A 67 5.75 -4.53 4.85
N GLY A 68 6.74 -5.35 4.50
CA GLY A 68 8.16 -5.04 4.64
C GLY A 68 8.58 -3.84 3.77
N LEU A 69 8.09 -3.76 2.53
CA LEU A 69 8.32 -2.62 1.64
C LEU A 69 7.66 -1.34 2.18
N ALA A 70 6.42 -1.45 2.67
CA ALA A 70 5.70 -0.32 3.26
C ALA A 70 6.42 0.20 4.52
N PHE A 71 6.80 -0.70 5.43
CA PHE A 71 7.42 -0.33 6.70
C PHE A 71 8.84 0.17 6.51
N GLY A 72 9.62 -0.45 5.61
CA GLY A 72 10.93 0.05 5.21
C GLY A 72 10.86 1.45 4.61
N ALA A 73 9.91 1.69 3.69
CA ALA A 73 9.72 3.01 3.09
C ALA A 73 9.30 4.06 4.13
N PHE A 74 8.40 3.68 5.04
CA PHE A 74 7.99 4.53 6.16
C PHE A 74 9.19 4.89 7.04
N HIS A 75 9.97 3.91 7.47
CA HIS A 75 11.06 4.12 8.40
C HIS A 75 12.16 4.99 7.76
N ARG A 76 12.46 4.77 6.47
CA ARG A 76 13.50 5.49 5.74
C ARG A 76 13.14 6.93 5.39
N TYR A 77 11.92 7.17 4.89
CA TYR A 77 11.53 8.45 4.29
C TYR A 77 10.57 9.29 5.13
N LEU A 78 9.99 8.72 6.19
CA LEU A 78 9.12 9.45 7.12
C LEU A 78 9.71 9.44 8.54
N TYR A 79 9.99 8.26 9.11
CA TYR A 79 10.42 8.17 10.51
C TYR A 79 11.80 8.77 10.76
N LYS A 80 12.83 8.35 10.00
CA LYS A 80 14.20 8.90 10.11
C LYS A 80 14.24 10.43 9.93
N PRO A 81 13.68 11.03 8.86
CA PRO A 81 13.70 12.49 8.70
C PRO A 81 12.87 13.22 9.77
N TYR A 82 11.79 12.61 10.27
CA TYR A 82 11.01 13.13 11.40
C TYR A 82 11.83 13.16 12.70
N LYS A 83 12.47 12.05 13.06
CA LYS A 83 13.39 11.98 14.22
C LYS A 83 14.56 12.95 14.09
N ALA A 84 15.09 13.11 12.88
CA ALA A 84 16.17 14.06 12.60
C ALA A 84 15.70 15.53 12.61
N GLY A 85 14.40 15.80 12.72
CA GLY A 85 13.84 17.16 12.71
C GLY A 85 13.91 17.85 11.35
N THR A 86 14.23 17.12 10.26
CA THR A 86 14.33 17.71 8.90
C THR A 86 13.02 18.25 8.35
N PHE A 87 11.87 17.86 8.91
CA PHE A 87 10.58 18.47 8.57
C PHE A 87 10.34 19.84 9.22
N LYS A 88 11.15 20.22 10.23
CA LYS A 88 10.98 21.50 10.94
C LYS A 88 11.30 22.68 10.03
N LYS A 89 10.60 23.79 10.26
CA LYS A 89 10.81 25.03 9.51
C LYS A 89 12.25 25.51 9.71
N GLY A 90 12.97 25.73 8.61
CA GLY A 90 14.38 26.17 8.62
C GLY A 90 15.42 25.05 8.66
N ALA A 91 15.01 23.77 8.70
CA ALA A 91 15.95 22.66 8.62
C ALA A 91 16.49 22.47 7.18
N ASP A 92 17.78 22.19 7.07
CA ASP A 92 18.41 21.83 5.80
C ASP A 92 17.79 20.55 5.24
N GLY A 93 17.43 20.59 3.94
CA GLY A 93 16.82 19.45 3.26
C GLY A 93 15.32 19.25 3.52
N ARG A 94 14.62 20.18 4.20
CA ARG A 94 13.17 20.11 4.44
C ARG A 94 12.35 19.83 3.19
N ILE A 95 12.59 20.58 2.11
CA ILE A 95 11.83 20.42 0.85
C ILE A 95 12.06 19.01 0.28
N THR A 96 13.31 18.55 0.25
CA THR A 96 13.65 17.21 -0.22
C THR A 96 13.02 16.12 0.64
N ALA A 97 13.02 16.29 1.97
CA ALA A 97 12.37 15.37 2.90
C ALA A 97 10.85 15.35 2.69
N THR A 98 10.20 16.51 2.50
CA THR A 98 8.76 16.59 2.24
C THR A 98 8.39 15.96 0.90
N VAL A 99 9.17 16.19 -0.16
CA VAL A 99 8.92 15.57 -1.48
C VAL A 99 9.12 14.05 -1.41
N LYS A 100 10.25 13.58 -0.86
CA LYS A 100 10.51 12.14 -0.69
C LYS A 100 9.49 11.47 0.23
N GLY A 101 9.16 12.12 1.34
CA GLY A 101 8.13 11.65 2.27
C GLY A 101 6.75 11.58 1.62
N GLY A 102 6.39 12.55 0.78
CA GLY A 102 5.13 12.54 0.02
C GLY A 102 5.07 11.42 -1.03
N VAL A 103 6.15 11.20 -1.78
CA VAL A 103 6.24 10.08 -2.73
C VAL A 103 6.19 8.73 -2.00
N ALA A 104 6.95 8.61 -0.90
CA ALA A 104 6.93 7.42 -0.05
C ALA A 104 5.53 7.17 0.53
N ALA A 105 4.82 8.21 0.97
CA ALA A 105 3.46 8.09 1.50
C ALA A 105 2.50 7.46 0.47
N LEU A 106 2.58 7.88 -0.79
CA LEU A 106 1.75 7.31 -1.86
C LEU A 106 2.09 5.83 -2.12
N PHE A 107 3.39 5.50 -2.09
CA PHE A 107 3.86 4.12 -2.19
C PHE A 107 3.33 3.26 -1.03
N ILE A 108 3.52 3.71 0.21
CA ILE A 108 3.05 3.04 1.42
C ILE A 108 1.55 2.80 1.36
N LYS A 109 0.75 3.79 0.95
CA LYS A 109 -0.71 3.64 0.83
C LYS A 109 -1.09 2.52 -0.14
N ARG A 110 -0.44 2.45 -1.31
CA ARG A 110 -0.67 1.38 -2.29
C ARG A 110 -0.29 0.02 -1.70
N GLU A 111 0.84 -0.04 -1.03
CA GLU A 111 1.42 -1.27 -0.52
C GLU A 111 0.62 -1.85 0.65
N VAL A 112 0.17 -1.00 1.58
CA VAL A 112 -0.74 -1.38 2.68
C VAL A 112 -2.08 -1.90 2.13
N ARG A 113 -2.57 -1.33 1.04
CA ARG A 113 -3.79 -1.82 0.37
C ARG A 113 -3.58 -3.24 -0.18
N LEU A 114 -2.46 -3.49 -0.86
CA LEU A 114 -2.12 -4.83 -1.36
C LEU A 114 -1.95 -5.83 -0.21
N ALA A 115 -1.23 -5.44 0.85
CA ALA A 115 -1.10 -6.25 2.06
C ALA A 115 -2.46 -6.61 2.68
N SER A 116 -3.43 -5.68 2.65
CA SER A 116 -4.80 -5.93 3.11
C SER A 116 -5.55 -6.94 2.23
N GLU A 117 -5.33 -6.91 0.92
CA GLU A 117 -5.88 -7.90 -0.02
C GLU A 117 -5.27 -9.28 0.22
N ASP A 118 -3.96 -9.36 0.48
CA ASP A 118 -3.28 -10.62 0.81
C ASP A 118 -3.71 -11.22 2.15
N VAL A 119 -3.96 -10.37 3.16
CA VAL A 119 -4.49 -10.83 4.44
C VAL A 119 -5.86 -11.47 4.27
N LYS A 120 -6.74 -10.87 3.46
CA LYS A 120 -8.06 -11.43 3.14
C LYS A 120 -7.96 -12.72 2.32
N ALA A 121 -6.90 -12.90 1.54
CA ALA A 121 -6.70 -14.09 0.73
C ALA A 121 -6.27 -15.33 1.53
N ASN A 122 -5.90 -15.19 2.81
CA ASN A 122 -5.43 -16.29 3.64
C ASN A 122 -6.28 -16.51 4.92
N PRO A 123 -6.76 -17.73 5.23
CA PRO A 123 -7.57 -18.01 6.42
C PRO A 123 -6.92 -17.58 7.73
N THR A 124 -5.63 -17.88 7.89
CA THR A 124 -4.88 -17.62 9.14
C THR A 124 -4.62 -16.13 9.32
N LEU A 125 -4.20 -15.44 8.26
CA LEU A 125 -3.99 -14.00 8.30
C LEU A 125 -5.30 -13.24 8.49
N CYS A 126 -6.35 -13.64 7.79
CA CYS A 126 -7.63 -12.98 7.88
C CYS A 126 -8.17 -13.02 9.32
N LYS A 127 -8.03 -14.15 10.03
CA LYS A 127 -8.45 -14.27 11.43
C LYS A 127 -7.57 -13.53 12.43
N ALA A 128 -6.25 -13.53 12.23
CA ALA A 128 -5.31 -13.00 13.22
C ALA A 128 -4.85 -11.56 12.95
N ILE A 129 -4.79 -11.16 11.68
CA ILE A 129 -4.13 -9.94 11.21
C ILE A 129 -5.12 -8.94 10.59
N ALA A 130 -6.28 -9.35 10.05
CA ALA A 130 -7.18 -8.41 9.37
C ALA A 130 -7.65 -7.24 10.26
N ALA A 131 -8.13 -7.55 11.46
CA ALA A 131 -8.58 -6.53 12.42
C ALA A 131 -7.45 -5.61 12.91
N PRO A 132 -6.29 -6.12 13.38
CA PRO A 132 -5.20 -5.23 13.78
C PRO A 132 -4.60 -4.47 12.59
N LEU A 133 -4.55 -5.06 11.38
CA LEU A 133 -4.07 -4.36 10.19
C LEU A 133 -5.00 -3.22 9.79
N ALA A 134 -6.32 -3.40 9.90
CA ALA A 134 -7.29 -2.32 9.66
C ALA A 134 -7.06 -1.15 10.63
N LYS A 135 -6.88 -1.45 11.94
CA LYS A 135 -6.55 -0.42 12.95
C LYS A 135 -5.24 0.30 12.66
N VAL A 136 -4.22 -0.41 12.17
CA VAL A 136 -2.96 0.21 11.74
C VAL A 136 -3.19 1.08 10.50
N GLY A 137 -3.97 0.61 9.53
CA GLY A 137 -4.38 1.40 8.37
C GLY A 137 -5.03 2.72 8.77
N ASP A 138 -6.00 2.68 9.70
CA ASP A 138 -6.65 3.88 10.25
C ASP A 138 -5.63 4.83 10.93
N THR A 139 -4.69 4.26 11.70
CA THR A 139 -3.65 5.03 12.39
C THR A 139 -2.68 5.68 11.41
N VAL A 140 -2.31 4.96 10.36
CA VAL A 140 -1.46 5.42 9.27
C VAL A 140 -2.14 6.54 8.50
N GLU A 141 -3.42 6.38 8.15
CA GLU A 141 -4.20 7.39 7.46
C GLU A 141 -4.37 8.66 8.30
N ALA A 142 -4.73 8.52 9.58
CA ALA A 142 -4.84 9.64 10.51
C ALA A 142 -3.51 10.38 10.70
N ALA A 143 -2.39 9.65 10.77
CA ALA A 143 -1.07 10.24 10.85
C ALA A 143 -0.67 10.95 9.55
N PHE A 144 -1.07 10.44 8.39
CA PHE A 144 -0.85 11.11 7.12
C PHE A 144 -1.67 12.40 6.98
N ASP A 145 -2.91 12.40 7.45
CA ASP A 145 -3.73 13.61 7.47
C ASP A 145 -3.15 14.69 8.39
N LYS A 146 -2.67 14.28 9.56
CA LYS A 146 -1.90 15.14 10.47
C LYS A 146 -0.65 15.69 9.80
N LEU A 147 0.11 14.83 9.11
CA LEU A 147 1.33 15.22 8.41
C LEU A 147 1.05 16.22 7.27
N LYS A 148 -0.07 16.06 6.54
CA LYS A 148 -0.56 17.04 5.56
C LYS A 148 -0.91 18.38 6.21
N GLY A 149 -1.42 18.36 7.43
CA GLY A 149 -1.66 19.54 8.26
C GLY A 149 -0.39 20.16 8.88
N GLY A 150 0.78 19.53 8.69
CA GLY A 150 2.06 19.97 9.26
C GLY A 150 2.34 19.44 10.68
N ASP A 151 1.49 18.56 11.20
CA ASP A 151 1.67 17.87 12.47
C ASP A 151 2.30 16.49 12.23
N ALA A 152 3.59 16.36 12.54
CA ALA A 152 4.32 15.11 12.36
C ALA A 152 4.25 14.18 13.59
N SER A 153 3.51 14.55 14.65
CA SER A 153 3.40 13.75 15.89
C SER A 153 2.75 12.39 15.65
N GLY A 154 1.95 12.25 14.58
CA GLY A 154 1.36 10.98 14.16
C GLY A 154 2.39 9.94 13.71
N VAL A 155 3.61 10.35 13.34
CA VAL A 155 4.66 9.45 12.86
C VAL A 155 5.15 8.50 13.96
N ASP A 156 5.23 8.94 15.23
CA ASP A 156 5.57 8.05 16.34
C ASP A 156 4.46 7.02 16.64
N ALA A 157 3.20 7.40 16.45
CA ALA A 157 2.05 6.50 16.60
C ALA A 157 2.08 5.40 15.53
N VAL A 158 2.34 5.78 14.27
CA VAL A 158 2.49 4.81 13.17
C VAL A 158 3.65 3.85 13.43
N ASN A 159 4.79 4.34 13.89
CA ASN A 159 5.92 3.48 14.24
C ASN A 159 5.55 2.46 15.33
N SER A 160 4.81 2.89 16.35
CA SER A 160 4.35 2.00 17.42
C SER A 160 3.37 0.94 16.93
N SER A 161 2.48 1.33 16.01
CA SER A 161 1.54 0.43 15.33
C SER A 161 2.26 -0.59 14.45
N ILE A 162 3.28 -0.17 13.70
CA ILE A 162 4.13 -1.05 12.88
C ILE A 162 4.87 -2.05 13.78
N SER A 163 5.48 -1.61 14.88
CA SER A 163 6.12 -2.54 15.83
C SER A 163 5.14 -3.57 16.40
N SER A 164 3.89 -3.15 16.65
CA SER A 164 2.83 -4.03 17.14
C SER A 164 2.42 -5.06 16.09
N ILE A 165 2.29 -4.67 14.82
CA ILE A 165 1.91 -5.58 13.73
C ILE A 165 3.05 -6.55 13.39
N SER A 166 4.30 -6.08 13.44
CA SER A 166 5.49 -6.92 13.26
C SER A 166 5.54 -7.98 14.36
N SER A 167 5.40 -7.58 15.63
CA SER A 167 5.34 -8.52 16.75
C SER A 167 4.19 -9.51 16.64
N SER A 168 2.99 -9.05 16.24
CA SER A 168 1.83 -9.92 16.03
C SER A 168 2.07 -10.89 14.86
N SER A 169 2.67 -10.42 13.77
CA SER A 169 2.94 -11.25 12.59
C SER A 169 4.00 -12.31 12.91
N SER A 170 5.10 -11.97 13.59
CA SER A 170 6.10 -12.94 14.05
C SER A 170 5.49 -13.99 14.99
N LYS A 171 4.59 -13.59 15.90
CA LYS A 171 3.83 -14.54 16.76
C LYS A 171 2.93 -15.48 15.96
N ASN A 172 2.45 -15.05 14.80
CA ASN A 172 1.62 -15.85 13.90
C ASN A 172 2.46 -16.61 12.83
N GLY A 173 3.79 -16.67 13.01
CA GLY A 173 4.71 -17.39 12.11
C GLY A 173 4.95 -16.70 10.78
N VAL A 174 4.76 -15.38 10.73
CA VAL A 174 4.88 -14.54 9.54
C VAL A 174 5.81 -13.38 9.88
N ASP A 175 7.11 -13.61 9.76
CA ASP A 175 8.10 -12.59 10.12
C ASP A 175 8.12 -11.48 9.07
N ILE A 176 7.98 -10.22 9.51
CA ILE A 176 8.05 -9.06 8.62
C ILE A 176 9.48 -8.52 8.68
N THR A 177 10.26 -8.85 7.66
CA THR A 177 11.59 -8.26 7.48
C THR A 177 11.44 -6.91 6.80
N GLU A 178 11.89 -5.84 7.47
CA GLU A 178 11.95 -4.51 6.85
C GLU A 178 13.11 -4.45 5.85
N ASP A 179 12.86 -3.91 4.66
CA ASP A 179 13.94 -3.58 3.73
C ASP A 179 14.51 -2.20 4.12
N ASP A 180 15.77 -2.17 4.54
CA ASP A 180 16.46 -0.93 4.96
C ASP A 180 16.80 0.00 3.78
N ASN A 181 16.63 -0.45 2.53
CA ASN A 181 17.08 0.22 1.32
C ASN A 181 16.02 0.33 0.20
N PRO A 182 14.78 0.79 0.48
CA PRO A 182 13.78 0.99 -0.55
C PRO A 182 14.18 2.19 -1.42
N ASN A 183 14.74 1.93 -2.60
CA ASN A 183 15.12 2.99 -3.53
C ASN A 183 13.86 3.49 -4.26
N ILE A 184 13.42 4.71 -3.94
CA ILE A 184 12.33 5.44 -4.64
C ILE A 184 12.89 6.66 -5.39
N GLY A 185 14.16 6.62 -5.77
CA GLY A 185 14.83 7.75 -6.42
C GLY A 185 16.16 7.31 -7.03
N GLY A 186 16.12 7.05 -8.34
CA GLY A 186 17.29 7.13 -9.22
C GLY A 186 17.56 8.58 -9.60
#